data_AF-A0A0P4UM46-F1
#
_entry.id   AF-A0A0P4UM46-F1
#
_cell.length_a   1.000
_cell.length_b   1.000
_cell.length_c   1.000
_cell.angle_alpha   90.00
_cell.angle_beta   90.00
_cell.angle_gamma   90.00
#
_symmetry.space_group_name_H-M   'P 1'
#
loop_
_entity.id
_entity.type
_entity.pdbx_description
1 polymer ?
#
loop_
_entity_poly.entity_id
_entity_poly.type
_entity_poly.pdbx_seq_one_letter_code
_entity_poly.pdbx_strand_id
1 'polypeptide(L)' 'MSNSSFLLSLKYGIWILWLPLWMFGTIERIVSVSADHAISPADLLQISIAVFFLLGWLLLKPSLYLCSDVAQS' A
#
# COMPACT_ATOMS: atom_id res chain seq x y z
N MET A 1 18.77 16.29 -16.08
CA MET A 1 17.58 15.47 -15.79
C MET A 1 17.10 15.85 -14.40
N SER A 2 15.91 16.45 -14.30
CA SER A 2 15.43 17.04 -13.05
C SER A 2 15.21 15.98 -11.97
N ASN A 3 15.73 16.22 -10.76
CA ASN A 3 15.59 15.35 -9.58
C ASN A 3 14.14 14.95 -9.27
N SER A 4 13.16 15.73 -9.75
CA SER A 4 11.73 15.47 -9.58
C SER A 4 11.24 14.20 -10.28
N SER A 5 11.80 13.84 -11.44
CA SER A 5 11.42 12.61 -12.15
C SER A 5 11.86 11.36 -11.39
N PHE A 6 13.05 11.41 -10.78
CA PHE A 6 13.58 10.32 -9.95
C PHE A 6 12.74 10.12 -8.70
N LEU A 7 12.41 11.19 -7.98
CA LEU A 7 11.54 11.13 -6.80
C LEU A 7 10.16 10.54 -7.11
N LEU A 8 9.63 10.83 -8.31
CA LEU A 8 8.34 10.33 -8.74
C LEU A 8 8.38 8.82 -9.03
N SER A 9 9.44 8.34 -9.70
CA SER A 9 9.69 6.91 -9.90
C SER A 9 9.96 6.17 -8.60
N LEU A 10 10.73 6.76 -7.67
CA LEU A 10 11.01 6.19 -6.36
C LEU A 10 9.73 6.04 -5.53
N LYS A 11 8.89 7.08 -5.52
CA LYS A 11 7.59 7.06 -4.84
C LYS A 11 6.66 5.99 -5.43
N TYR A 12 6.67 5.82 -6.75
CA TYR A 12 5.90 4.77 -7.42
C TYR A 12 6.42 3.37 -7.12
N GLY A 13 7.75 3.19 -7.08
CA GLY A 13 8.40 1.94 -6.72
C GLY A 13 8.11 1.52 -5.28
N ILE A 14 8.25 2.45 -4.32
CA ILE A 14 7.89 2.23 -2.92
C ILE A 14 6.39 1.89 -2.78
N TRP A 15 5.54 2.56 -3.55
CA TRP A 15 4.09 2.31 -3.53
C TRP A 15 3.74 0.89 -4.01
N ILE A 16 4.36 0.42 -5.10
CA ILE A 16 4.16 -0.95 -5.61
C ILE A 16 4.78 -2.01 -4.71
N LEU A 17 5.97 -1.76 -4.14
CA LEU A 17 6.67 -2.73 -3.29
C LEU A 17 5.99 -2.92 -1.93
N TRP A 18 5.26 -1.92 -1.45
CA TRP A 18 4.49 -2.02 -0.22
C TRP A 18 3.32 -3.01 -0.33
N LEU A 19 2.66 -3.10 -1.50
CA LEU A 19 1.48 -3.95 -1.69
C LEU A 19 1.75 -5.45 -1.40
N PRO A 20 2.75 -6.11 -2.02
CA PRO A 20 3.02 -7.52 -1.76
C PRO A 20 3.68 -7.75 -0.39
N LEU A 21 4.55 -6.83 0.07
CA LEU A 21 5.19 -6.94 1.39
C LEU A 21 4.16 -6.95 2.52
N TRP A 22 3.10 -6.18 2.32
CA TRP A 22 2.02 -6.04 3.27
C TRP A 22 1.04 -7.21 3.22
N MET A 23 0.64 -7.66 2.03
CA MET A 23 -0.17 -8.89 1.88
C MET A 23 0.55 -10.11 2.47
N PHE A 24 1.86 -10.24 2.24
CA PHE A 24 2.65 -11.33 2.81
C PHE A 24 2.64 -11.33 4.34
N GLY A 25 2.81 -10.16 4.97
CA GLY A 25 2.77 -10.03 6.43
C GLY A 25 1.39 -10.31 7.04
N THR A 26 0.31 -9.96 6.36
CA THR A 26 -1.06 -10.30 6.81
C THR A 26 -1.33 -11.79 6.69
N ILE A 27 -0.87 -12.44 5.61
CA ILE A 27 -1.03 -13.88 5.39
C ILE A 27 -0.29 -14.68 6.46
N GLU A 28 0.97 -14.35 6.76
CA GLU A 28 1.74 -15.00 7.84
C GLU A 28 1.00 -14.99 9.19
N ARG A 29 0.39 -13.85 9.55
CA ARG A 29 -0.40 -13.74 10.79
C ARG A 29 -1.69 -14.55 10.73
N ILE A 30 -2.40 -14.56 9.60
CA ILE A 30 -3.60 -15.39 9.41
C ILE A 30 -3.24 -16.88 9.53
N VAL A 31 -2.10 -17.29 8.97
CA VAL A 31 -1.62 -18.68 9.04
C VAL A 31 -1.28 -19.08 10.47
N SER A 32 -0.61 -18.21 11.24
CA SER A 32 -0.34 -18.45 12.66
C SER A 32 -1.62 -18.61 13.47
N VAL A 33 -2.60 -17.72 13.29
CA VAL A 33 -3.89 -17.77 14.01
C VAL A 33 -4.73 -18.97 13.58
N SER A 34 -4.67 -19.35 12.30
CA SER A 34 -5.37 -20.53 11.77
C SER A 34 -4.78 -21.82 12.31
N ALA A 35 -3.46 -21.86 12.55
CA ALA A 35 -2.79 -23.01 13.15
C ALA A 35 -3.18 -23.22 14.62
N ASP A 36 -3.46 -22.14 15.35
CA ASP A 36 -3.86 -22.20 16.77
C ASP A 36 -5.37 -22.48 16.99
N HIS A 37 -6.19 -22.56 15.94
CA HIS A 37 -7.65 -22.80 15.99
C HIS A 37 -8.44 -21.80 16.88
N ALA A 38 -7.83 -20.66 17.22
CA ALA A 38 -8.36 -19.65 18.11
C ALA A 38 -8.32 -18.28 17.42
N ILE A 39 -9.35 -17.98 16.63
CA ILE A 39 -9.48 -16.66 16.02
C ILE A 39 -9.88 -15.66 17.12
N SER A 40 -8.91 -14.90 17.61
CA SER A 40 -9.17 -13.85 18.58
C SER A 40 -9.83 -12.64 17.89
N PRO A 41 -10.86 -12.02 18.50
CA PRO A 41 -11.47 -10.80 17.98
C PRO A 41 -10.46 -9.67 17.75
N ALA A 42 -9.38 -9.64 18.53
CA ALA A 42 -8.29 -8.68 18.40
C ALA A 42 -7.53 -8.85 17.08
N ASP A 43 -7.31 -10.09 16.63
CA ASP A 43 -6.59 -10.36 15.38
C ASP A 43 -7.40 -9.91 14.17
N LEU A 44 -8.72 -10.10 14.20
CA LEU A 44 -9.63 -9.62 13.16
C LEU A 44 -9.64 -8.08 13.07
N LEU A 45 -9.70 -7.39 14.21
CA LEU A 45 -9.60 -5.93 14.25
C LEU A 45 -8.26 -5.43 13.74
N GLN A 46 -7.17 -6.10 14.11
CA GLN A 46 -5.84 -5.74 13.66
C GLN A 46 -5.71 -5.89 12.15
N ILE A 47 -6.18 -7.00 11.57
CA ILE A 47 -6.21 -7.19 10.11
C ILE A 47 -7.10 -6.13 9.44
N SER A 48 -8.24 -5.78 10.03
CA SER A 48 -9.15 -4.77 9.49
C SER A 48 -8.53 -3.37 9.46
N ILE A 49 -7.92 -2.92 10.57
CA ILE A 49 -7.23 -1.62 10.66
C ILE A 49 -6.07 -1.57 9.68
N ALA A 50 -5.33 -2.68 9.60
CA ALA A 50 -4.29 -2.84 8.61
C ALA A 50 -4.88 -2.60 7.20
N VAL A 51 -5.95 -3.30 6.82
CA VAL A 51 -6.54 -3.20 5.47
C VAL A 51 -7.05 -1.79 5.20
N PHE A 52 -7.63 -1.12 6.20
CA PHE A 52 -8.07 0.26 6.11
C PHE A 52 -6.92 1.22 5.80
N PHE A 53 -5.77 1.01 6.45
CA PHE A 53 -4.57 1.81 6.21
C PHE A 53 -3.97 1.55 4.82
N LEU A 54 -4.01 0.29 4.35
CA LEU A 54 -3.62 -0.06 2.98
C LEU A 54 -4.54 0.62 1.94
N LEU A 55 -5.86 0.57 2.15
CA LEU A 55 -6.80 1.25 1.26
C LEU A 55 -6.56 2.76 1.26
N GLY A 56 -6.35 3.38 2.42
CA GLY A 56 -5.97 4.79 2.51
C GLY A 56 -4.70 5.11 1.71
N TRP A 57 -3.69 4.25 1.81
CA TRP A 57 -2.44 4.36 1.04
C TRP A 57 -2.63 4.15 -0.47
N LEU A 58 -3.53 3.25 -0.86
CA LEU A 58 -3.88 2.97 -2.26
C LEU A 58 -4.68 4.13 -2.88
N LEU A 59 -5.60 4.73 -2.12
CA LEU A 59 -6.36 5.90 -2.53
C LEU A 59 -5.48 7.15 -2.66
N LEU A 60 -4.41 7.25 -1.86
CA LEU A 60 -3.42 8.32 -1.96
C LEU A 60 -2.45 8.14 -3.14
N LYS A 61 -2.84 7.36 -4.16
CA LYS A 61 -2.08 7.16 -5.39
C LYS A 61 -1.67 8.54 -5.94
N PRO A 62 -0.37 8.77 -6.17
CA PRO A 62 0.08 10.04 -6.71
C PRO A 62 -0.47 10.20 -8.12
N SER A 63 -1.41 11.12 -8.26
CA SER A 63 -1.93 11.54 -9.55
C SER A 63 -0.84 12.29 -10.31
N LEU A 64 -0.47 11.72 -11.45
CA LEU A 64 0.62 12.19 -12.30
C LEU A 64 0.10 13.32 -13.20
N TYR A 65 -0.26 14.45 -12.60
CA TYR A 65 -0.65 15.66 -13.33
C TYR A 65 0.60 16.47 -13.68
N LEU A 66 1.36 16.06 -14.71
CA LEU A 66 2.48 16.87 -15.21
C LEU A 66 2.51 17.02 -16.74
N CYS A 67 1.53 16.45 -17.46
CA CYS A 67 1.48 16.52 -18.93
C CYS A 67 0.09 16.91 -19.47
N SER A 68 -0.70 17.66 -18.70
CA SER A 68 -1.96 18.24 -19.19
C SER A 68 -1.89 19.76 -19.34
N ASP A 69 -1.04 20.46 -18.55
CA ASP A 69 -0.90 21.92 -18.63
C ASP A 69 0.02 22.43 -19.75
N VAL A 70 0.92 21.60 -20.29
CA VAL A 70 1.83 22.01 -21.38
C VAL A 70 1.18 21.86 -22.78
N ALA A 71 0.01 21.23 -22.88
CA ALA A 71 -0.70 21.04 -24.15
C ALA A 71 -1.82 22.09 -24.39
N GLN A 72 -1.98 23.07 -23.50
CA GLN A 72 -3.01 24.13 -23.63
C GLN A 72 -2.42 25.56 -23.76
N SER A 73 -1.12 25.71 -24.03
CA SER A 73 -0.49 27.01 -24.37
C SER A 73 -0.07 27.09 -25.82
#